data_AF-A0A3B1BNL0-F1
#
_entry.id   AF-A0A3B1BNL0-F1
#
_cell.length_a   1.000
_cell.length_b   1.000
_cell.length_c   1.000
_cell.angle_alpha   90.00
_cell.angle_beta   90.00
_cell.angle_gamma   90.00
#
_symmetry.space_group_name_H-M   'P 1'
#
loop_
_entity.id
_entity.type
_entity.pdbx_description
1 polymer ?
#
loop_
_entity_poly.entity_id
_entity_poly.type
_entity_poly.pdbx_seq_one_letter_code
_entity_poly.pdbx_strand_id
1 'polypeptide(L)'
;MSYFYSYLNEQGRAGFVMSSQASSAGRDEAKVRQKLVETGDVGLMIAIRSNFFYTRTVPCELWFLNRNKPKAHKDKVLMLDARNVYRKVTRKIYDFSPEQEQNLLAIVWLYRGEADRYLELVSDYLGQVSDEAQACIELEEDGAVVHPLPDYLAAIHKLKKILQPLLASQQDNSQLTEQQPEFDKEYKLLVQDIARFHQRADGAQQQWENTPDTNAGLLKLTRQFEPLAETSRDLIKQTDLLYKLATRLIDTLNSSPLPEGEMPGVRANSRDITRARKAADEARVQAVEQLKQVRYFWRQAHWLTERFPQARLRDVEGLVKLVDRSEIEANDWSLTPGRYVGVAPEEEDEGFDFEETLRDIHVELEDLNAEAVKLAATIKRNFEELGI
;
A
#
# COMPACT_ATOMS: atom_id res chain seq x y z
N MET A 1 -17.02 26.13 17.19
CA MET A 1 -15.67 26.78 17.19
C MET A 1 -15.50 27.70 18.38
N SER A 2 -16.23 28.81 18.48
CA SER A 2 -16.07 29.79 19.58
C SER A 2 -16.25 29.19 20.98
N TYR A 3 -17.14 28.20 21.12
CA TYR A 3 -17.30 27.44 22.35
C TYR A 3 -16.01 26.72 22.77
N PHE A 4 -15.41 25.90 21.91
CA PHE A 4 -14.15 25.21 22.24
C PHE A 4 -13.03 26.18 22.61
N TYR A 5 -12.92 27.30 21.89
CA TYR A 5 -11.92 28.32 22.15
C TYR A 5 -12.09 28.99 23.52
N SER A 6 -13.33 29.28 23.96
CA SER A 6 -13.57 29.96 25.24
C SER A 6 -13.19 29.15 26.48
N TYR A 7 -13.07 27.82 26.37
CA TYR A 7 -12.64 26.96 27.49
C TYR A 7 -11.12 26.75 27.56
N LEU A 8 -10.34 27.24 26.57
CA LEU A 8 -8.90 27.11 26.60
C LEU A 8 -8.29 28.12 27.57
N ASN A 9 -7.48 27.63 28.52
CA ASN A 9 -6.60 28.50 29.31
C ASN A 9 -5.47 29.08 28.44
N GLU A 10 -4.63 29.97 28.98
CA GLU A 10 -3.59 30.68 28.20
C GLU A 10 -2.57 29.77 27.50
N GLN A 11 -2.37 28.54 28.01
CA GLN A 11 -1.46 27.56 27.42
C GLN A 11 -2.19 26.39 26.73
N GLY A 12 -3.51 26.47 26.65
CA GLY A 12 -4.38 25.39 26.24
C GLY A 12 -4.27 25.06 24.76
N ARG A 13 -4.51 23.78 24.45
CA ARG A 13 -4.62 23.26 23.09
C ARG A 13 -5.95 22.52 22.94
N ALA A 14 -6.54 22.60 21.75
CA ALA A 14 -7.72 21.81 21.40
C ALA A 14 -7.54 21.23 19.99
N GLY A 15 -8.04 20.01 19.79
CA GLY A 15 -8.24 19.39 18.49
C GLY A 15 -9.72 19.00 18.36
N PHE A 16 -10.36 19.33 17.24
CA PHE A 16 -11.75 18.93 17.00
C PHE A 16 -12.04 18.74 15.51
N VAL A 17 -13.03 17.91 15.24
CA VAL A 17 -13.47 17.57 13.87
C VAL A 17 -14.64 18.47 13.50
N MET A 18 -14.58 19.10 12.33
CA MET A 18 -15.67 19.90 11.76
C MET A 18 -16.00 19.43 10.34
N SER A 19 -17.21 19.73 9.88
CA SER A 19 -17.52 19.60 8.45
C SER A 19 -16.67 20.59 7.64
N SER A 20 -16.33 20.23 6.40
CA SER A 20 -15.54 21.09 5.50
C SER A 20 -16.21 22.43 5.15
N GLN A 21 -17.51 22.58 5.46
CA GLN A 21 -18.20 23.86 5.31
C GLN A 21 -17.69 24.89 6.33
N ALA A 22 -17.31 24.46 7.55
CA ALA A 22 -16.90 25.37 8.60
C ALA A 22 -15.69 26.23 8.24
N SER A 23 -14.78 25.75 7.38
CA SER A 23 -13.60 26.48 6.90
C SER A 23 -13.81 27.33 5.66
N SER A 24 -14.93 27.16 4.95
CA SER A 24 -15.13 27.72 3.62
C SER A 24 -16.39 28.56 3.48
N ALA A 25 -17.37 28.39 4.38
CA ALA A 25 -18.64 29.09 4.33
C ALA A 25 -18.48 30.62 4.43
N GLY A 26 -19.21 31.37 3.60
CA GLY A 26 -19.13 32.82 3.54
C GLY A 26 -19.91 33.56 4.65
N ARG A 27 -20.08 34.87 4.45
CA ARG A 27 -20.91 35.76 5.31
C ARG A 27 -20.46 35.77 6.77
N ASP A 28 -21.35 35.42 7.70
CA ASP A 28 -21.08 35.54 9.13
C ASP A 28 -20.09 34.48 9.63
N GLU A 29 -20.03 33.30 8.99
CA GLU A 29 -19.01 32.30 9.31
C GLU A 29 -17.60 32.77 8.94
N ALA A 30 -17.46 33.51 7.83
CA ALA A 30 -16.19 34.13 7.46
C ALA A 30 -15.72 35.14 8.51
N LYS A 31 -16.62 35.96 9.07
CA LYS A 31 -16.29 36.90 10.16
C LYS A 31 -15.84 36.17 11.43
N VAL A 32 -16.44 35.01 11.74
CA VAL A 32 -16.04 34.19 12.89
C VAL A 32 -14.64 33.63 12.67
N ARG A 33 -14.35 33.09 11.47
CA ARG A 33 -13.01 32.60 11.13
C ARG A 33 -11.97 33.70 11.15
N GLN A 34 -12.28 34.86 10.57
CA GLN A 34 -11.43 36.05 10.66
C GLN A 34 -11.04 36.28 12.12
N LYS A 35 -12.01 36.57 13.00
CA LYS A 35 -11.73 36.82 14.42
C LYS A 35 -10.91 35.74 15.10
N LEU A 36 -11.11 34.47 14.74
CA LEU A 36 -10.35 33.35 15.29
C LEU A 36 -8.90 33.31 14.77
N VAL A 37 -8.67 33.58 13.48
CA VAL A 37 -7.32 33.70 12.89
C VAL A 37 -6.58 34.90 13.47
N GLU A 38 -7.28 36.02 13.69
CA GLU A 38 -6.71 37.24 14.24
C GLU A 38 -6.20 37.08 15.68
N THR A 39 -6.62 36.05 16.42
CA THR A 39 -6.05 35.73 17.75
C THR A 39 -4.63 35.14 17.65
N GLY A 40 -4.26 34.61 16.49
CA GLY A 40 -3.02 33.88 16.26
C GLY A 40 -2.98 32.47 16.88
N ASP A 41 -4.13 31.96 17.35
CA ASP A 41 -4.20 30.67 18.06
C ASP A 41 -4.60 29.50 17.16
N VAL A 42 -5.08 29.76 15.93
CA VAL A 42 -5.28 28.70 14.93
C VAL A 42 -3.90 28.14 14.55
N GLY A 43 -3.64 26.88 14.87
CA GLY A 43 -2.34 26.25 14.69
C GLY A 43 -2.24 25.48 13.38
N LEU A 44 -3.15 24.54 13.20
CA LEU A 44 -3.11 23.55 12.12
C LEU A 44 -4.52 23.24 11.64
N MET A 45 -4.65 23.13 10.32
CA MET A 45 -5.83 22.71 9.60
C MET A 45 -5.49 21.48 8.76
N ILE A 46 -6.20 20.37 8.97
CA ILE A 46 -6.00 19.15 8.17
C ILE A 46 -7.26 18.83 7.39
N ALA A 47 -7.19 18.78 6.06
CA ALA A 47 -8.30 18.33 5.22
C ALA A 47 -8.30 16.81 5.11
N ILE A 48 -9.46 16.21 5.37
CA ILE A 48 -9.68 14.77 5.29
C ILE A 48 -10.73 14.50 4.21
N ARG A 49 -10.48 13.48 3.40
CA ARG A 49 -11.40 13.07 2.34
C ARG A 49 -12.71 12.52 2.90
N SER A 50 -13.69 12.33 2.02
CA SER A 50 -14.93 11.63 2.37
C SER A 50 -14.66 10.18 2.77
N ASN A 51 -15.67 9.52 3.34
CA ASN A 51 -15.66 8.07 3.63
C ASN A 51 -14.68 7.64 4.74
N PHE A 52 -14.20 8.57 5.56
CA PHE A 52 -13.51 8.28 6.84
C PHE A 52 -14.49 8.05 8.01
N PHE A 53 -15.76 8.44 7.88
CA PHE A 53 -16.79 8.15 8.87
C PHE A 53 -17.59 6.90 8.48
N TYR A 54 -17.89 6.06 9.47
CA TYR A 54 -18.68 4.84 9.28
C TYR A 54 -20.13 5.09 8.85
N THR A 55 -20.73 6.23 9.26
CA THR A 55 -22.17 6.48 9.10
C THR A 55 -22.51 7.61 8.14
N ARG A 56 -21.54 8.40 7.68
CA ARG A 56 -21.76 9.59 6.83
C ARG A 56 -20.68 9.72 5.77
N THR A 57 -21.11 9.94 4.53
CA THR A 57 -20.20 10.18 3.41
C THR A 57 -19.96 11.67 3.23
N VAL A 58 -19.23 12.26 4.16
CA VAL A 58 -18.87 13.69 4.13
C VAL A 58 -17.37 13.88 4.36
N PRO A 59 -16.72 14.84 3.69
CA PRO A 59 -15.37 15.24 4.02
C PRO A 59 -15.37 16.08 5.31
N CYS A 60 -14.31 15.97 6.10
CA CYS A 60 -14.15 16.76 7.31
C CYS A 60 -12.79 17.42 7.35
N GLU A 61 -12.66 18.33 8.32
CA GLU A 61 -11.40 18.93 8.65
C GLU A 61 -11.10 18.76 10.13
N LEU A 62 -9.83 18.55 10.42
CA LEU A 62 -9.30 18.55 11.78
C LEU A 62 -8.75 19.94 12.07
N TRP A 63 -9.32 20.57 13.08
CA TRP A 63 -8.96 21.91 13.54
C TRP A 63 -8.14 21.80 14.80
N PHE A 64 -6.97 22.44 14.82
CA PHE A 64 -6.11 22.49 15.99
C PHE A 64 -5.88 23.93 16.43
N LEU A 65 -6.24 24.21 17.67
CA LEU A 65 -5.99 25.49 18.35
C LEU A 65 -4.85 25.31 19.34
N ASN A 66 -3.97 26.29 19.43
CA ASN A 66 -2.86 26.32 20.38
C ASN A 66 -2.65 27.76 20.86
N ARG A 67 -3.08 28.07 22.09
CA ARG A 67 -2.85 29.39 22.69
C ARG A 67 -1.37 29.62 23.06
N ASN A 68 -0.64 28.53 23.32
CA ASN A 68 0.81 28.54 23.53
C ASN A 68 1.61 28.35 22.23
N LYS A 69 1.26 29.11 21.19
CA LYS A 69 1.96 29.04 19.91
C LYS A 69 3.27 29.83 19.94
N PRO A 70 4.39 29.31 19.41
CA PRO A 70 5.63 30.06 19.32
C PRO A 70 5.43 31.38 18.57
N LYS A 71 6.12 32.44 18.99
CA LYS A 71 6.01 33.78 18.38
C LYS A 71 6.24 33.75 16.86
N ALA A 72 7.19 32.95 16.40
CA ALA A 72 7.51 32.78 14.98
C ALA A 72 6.37 32.18 14.14
N HIS A 73 5.34 31.61 14.77
CA HIS A 73 4.19 31.00 14.09
C HIS A 73 2.88 31.70 14.43
N LYS A 74 2.89 32.77 15.23
CA LYS A 74 1.66 33.41 15.73
C LYS A 74 0.75 33.86 14.58
N ASP A 75 1.32 34.46 13.55
CA ASP A 75 0.60 34.92 12.35
C ASP A 75 0.59 33.92 11.19
N LYS A 76 0.82 32.62 11.45
CA LYS A 76 0.87 31.57 10.42
C LYS A 76 -0.13 30.47 10.70
N VAL A 77 -0.57 29.69 9.72
CA VAL A 77 -1.36 28.47 9.96
C VAL A 77 -0.78 27.36 9.10
N LEU A 78 -0.54 26.19 9.70
CA LEU A 78 -0.11 25.02 8.94
C LEU A 78 -1.34 24.43 8.23
N MET A 79 -1.33 24.47 6.90
CA MET A 79 -2.36 23.88 6.06
C MET A 79 -1.86 22.53 5.56
N LEU A 80 -2.53 21.44 5.96
CA LEU A 80 -2.22 20.07 5.56
C LEU A 80 -3.41 19.48 4.81
N ASP A 81 -3.20 19.03 3.59
CA ASP A 81 -4.20 18.36 2.78
C ASP A 81 -3.92 16.86 2.73
N ALA A 82 -4.59 16.11 3.62
CA ALA A 82 -4.46 14.66 3.72
C ALA A 82 -5.53 13.94 2.89
N ARG A 83 -6.23 14.62 1.95
CA ARG A 83 -7.29 13.98 1.16
C ARG A 83 -6.79 12.87 0.22
N ASN A 84 -5.51 12.88 -0.13
CA ASN A 84 -4.88 11.87 -0.99
C ASN A 84 -4.08 10.83 -0.21
N VAL A 85 -3.99 10.94 1.13
CA VAL A 85 -3.32 9.96 1.99
C VAL A 85 -4.40 9.08 2.61
N TYR A 86 -4.53 7.83 2.20
CA TYR A 86 -5.52 6.91 2.78
C TYR A 86 -5.23 5.45 2.41
N ARG A 87 -5.81 4.55 3.20
CA ARG A 87 -5.95 3.12 2.88
C ARG A 87 -7.42 2.81 2.66
N LYS A 88 -7.70 2.00 1.64
CA LYS A 88 -9.05 1.48 1.36
C LYS A 88 -9.30 0.24 2.20
N VAL A 89 -10.10 0.37 3.25
CA VAL A 89 -10.49 -0.77 4.11
C VAL A 89 -11.60 -1.57 3.46
N THR A 90 -12.59 -0.89 2.89
CA THR A 90 -13.65 -1.49 2.09
C THR A 90 -13.94 -0.62 0.87
N ARG A 91 -14.84 -1.07 -0.02
CA ARG A 91 -15.33 -0.20 -1.12
C ARG A 91 -15.92 1.14 -0.67
N LYS A 92 -16.32 1.29 0.60
CA LYS A 92 -17.02 2.47 1.14
C LYS A 92 -16.32 3.15 2.30
N ILE A 93 -15.31 2.53 2.91
CA ILE A 93 -14.66 2.99 4.14
C ILE A 93 -13.16 3.09 3.88
N TYR A 94 -12.60 4.23 4.27
CA TYR A 94 -11.16 4.48 4.26
C TYR A 94 -10.69 4.85 5.65
N ASP A 95 -9.45 4.53 5.94
CA ASP A 95 -8.74 4.96 7.14
C ASP A 95 -7.30 5.37 6.79
N PHE A 96 -6.50 5.66 7.80
CA PHE A 96 -5.05 5.71 7.67
C PHE A 96 -4.50 4.35 8.08
N SER A 97 -3.51 3.82 7.34
CA SER A 97 -2.63 2.82 7.95
C SER A 97 -1.85 3.48 9.11
N PRO A 98 -1.35 2.69 10.08
CA PRO A 98 -0.49 3.22 11.14
C PRO A 98 0.64 4.10 10.59
N GLU A 99 1.27 3.68 9.49
CA GLU A 99 2.37 4.39 8.85
C GLU A 99 1.92 5.68 8.16
N GLN A 100 0.76 5.67 7.50
CA GLN A 100 0.18 6.89 6.93
C GLN A 100 -0.13 7.93 8.01
N GLU A 101 -0.66 7.49 9.16
CA GLU A 101 -0.89 8.37 10.30
C GLU A 101 0.43 8.93 10.85
N GLN A 102 1.43 8.08 11.07
CA GLN A 102 2.75 8.51 11.53
C GLN A 102 3.42 9.48 10.55
N ASN A 103 3.29 9.26 9.25
CA ASN A 103 3.80 10.17 8.22
C ASN A 103 3.17 11.56 8.30
N LEU A 104 1.86 11.65 8.51
CA LEU A 104 1.17 12.93 8.72
C LEU A 104 1.59 13.59 10.03
N LEU A 105 1.79 12.80 11.10
CA LEU A 105 2.31 13.30 12.38
C LEU A 105 3.72 13.83 12.25
N ALA A 106 4.57 13.20 11.44
CA ALA A 106 5.94 13.63 11.18
C ALA A 106 6.01 15.04 10.60
N ILE A 107 5.07 15.41 9.72
CA ILE A 107 4.93 16.78 9.21
C ILE A 107 4.63 17.76 10.35
N VAL A 108 3.77 17.37 11.29
CA VAL A 108 3.45 18.17 12.48
C VAL A 108 4.63 18.28 13.44
N TRP A 109 5.44 17.23 13.59
CA TRP A 109 6.68 17.26 14.37
C TRP A 109 7.69 18.25 13.76
N LEU A 110 7.89 18.20 12.45
CA LEU A 110 8.74 19.16 11.73
C LEU A 110 8.26 20.60 11.91
N TYR A 111 6.95 20.84 11.85
CA TYR A 111 6.36 22.15 12.17
C TYR A 111 6.63 22.60 13.61
N ARG A 112 6.72 21.67 14.56
CA ARG A 112 7.03 21.95 15.97
C ARG A 112 8.52 22.04 16.27
N GLY A 113 9.39 21.79 15.29
CA GLY A 113 10.84 21.72 15.47
C GLY A 113 11.32 20.42 16.12
N GLU A 114 10.48 19.38 16.15
CA GLU A 114 10.79 18.06 16.70
C GLU A 114 11.46 17.17 15.62
N ALA A 115 12.58 17.64 15.05
CA ALA A 115 13.26 16.95 13.96
C ALA A 115 13.82 15.57 14.36
N ASP A 116 14.20 15.39 15.62
CA ASP A 116 14.73 14.12 16.13
C ASP A 116 13.69 12.99 16.01
N ARG A 117 12.41 13.28 16.29
CA ARG A 117 11.31 12.30 16.15
C ARG A 117 11.04 11.93 14.70
N TYR A 118 11.21 12.88 13.78
CA TYR A 118 11.12 12.61 12.34
C TYR A 118 12.25 11.66 11.92
N LEU A 119 13.48 11.91 12.39
CA LEU A 119 14.63 11.07 12.07
C LEU A 119 14.49 9.67 12.67
N GLU A 120 14.02 9.55 13.91
CA GLU A 120 13.69 8.29 14.56
C GLU A 120 12.70 7.48 13.73
N LEU A 121 11.58 8.09 13.29
CA LEU A 121 10.59 7.41 12.45
C LEU A 121 11.16 6.93 11.10
N VAL A 122 11.98 7.77 10.44
CA VAL A 122 12.65 7.37 9.19
C VAL A 122 13.62 6.21 9.46
N SER A 123 14.34 6.24 10.58
CA SER A 123 15.24 5.17 10.97
C SER A 123 14.48 3.88 11.23
N ASP A 124 13.38 3.93 11.99
CA ASP A 124 12.51 2.77 12.25
C ASP A 124 12.03 2.12 10.95
N TYR A 125 11.56 2.92 9.98
CA TYR A 125 11.15 2.38 8.68
C TYR A 125 12.30 1.72 7.91
N LEU A 126 13.51 2.28 7.94
CA LEU A 126 14.66 1.68 7.28
C LEU A 126 15.12 0.40 7.99
N GLY A 127 15.06 0.36 9.32
CA GLY A 127 15.27 -0.86 10.10
C GLY A 127 14.28 -1.95 9.69
N GLN A 128 12.99 -1.62 9.60
CA GLN A 128 11.96 -2.56 9.12
C GLN A 128 12.25 -3.05 7.70
N VAL A 129 12.74 -2.21 6.77
CA VAL A 129 13.14 -2.70 5.43
C VAL A 129 14.22 -3.77 5.51
N SER A 130 15.21 -3.60 6.38
CA SER A 130 16.26 -4.59 6.59
C SER A 130 15.72 -5.88 7.21
N ASP A 131 14.93 -5.76 8.27
CA ASP A 131 14.37 -6.89 9.01
C ASP A 131 13.42 -7.70 8.12
N GLU A 132 12.52 -7.04 7.39
CA GLU A 132 11.55 -7.70 6.50
C GLU A 132 12.22 -8.36 5.29
N ALA A 133 13.38 -7.84 4.86
CA ALA A 133 14.18 -8.46 3.81
C ALA A 133 14.89 -9.73 4.30
N GLN A 134 15.36 -9.75 5.54
CA GLN A 134 15.88 -10.96 6.19
C GLN A 134 14.77 -11.98 6.46
N ALA A 135 13.58 -11.52 6.85
CA ALA A 135 12.39 -12.35 7.04
C ALA A 135 11.92 -13.06 5.75
N CYS A 136 12.23 -12.52 4.57
CA CYS A 136 12.02 -13.25 3.30
C CYS A 136 12.87 -14.54 3.20
N ILE A 137 13.99 -14.61 3.91
CA ILE A 137 14.92 -15.73 3.94
C ILE A 137 14.56 -16.69 5.07
N GLU A 138 14.45 -16.16 6.29
CA GLU A 138 14.10 -16.90 7.50
C GLU A 138 13.33 -15.97 8.44
N LEU A 139 12.14 -16.42 8.86
CA LEU A 139 11.27 -15.71 9.78
C LEU A 139 10.90 -16.63 10.95
N GLU A 140 11.05 -16.14 12.16
CA GLU A 140 10.55 -16.80 13.37
C GLU A 140 9.20 -16.18 13.77
N GLU A 141 8.12 -16.94 13.64
CA GLU A 141 6.75 -16.52 13.95
C GLU A 141 6.10 -17.54 14.90
N ASP A 142 5.60 -17.09 16.06
CA ASP A 142 4.94 -17.93 17.08
C ASP A 142 5.72 -19.19 17.50
N GLY A 143 7.06 -19.11 17.51
CA GLY A 143 7.95 -20.21 17.86
C GLY A 143 8.12 -21.26 16.75
N ALA A 144 7.62 -20.99 15.55
CA ALA A 144 7.92 -21.72 14.34
C ALA A 144 8.88 -20.93 13.45
N VAL A 145 9.84 -21.62 12.85
CA VAL A 145 10.72 -21.05 11.83
C VAL A 145 10.14 -21.38 10.46
N VAL A 146 9.91 -20.35 9.66
CA VAL A 146 9.45 -20.45 8.27
C VAL A 146 10.46 -19.79 7.36
N HIS A 147 10.54 -20.23 6.11
CA HIS A 147 11.53 -19.73 5.14
C HIS A 147 10.80 -19.28 3.88
N PRO A 148 10.19 -18.07 3.84
CA PRO A 148 9.22 -17.72 2.80
C PRO A 148 9.71 -17.92 1.36
N LEU A 149 10.86 -17.36 0.98
CA LEU A 149 11.44 -17.58 -0.35
C LEU A 149 12.01 -19.00 -0.52
N PRO A 150 12.81 -19.55 0.41
CA PRO A 150 13.31 -20.92 0.28
C PRO A 150 12.22 -22.00 0.17
N ASP A 151 11.14 -21.89 0.97
CA ASP A 151 10.01 -22.81 0.98
C ASP A 151 9.23 -22.77 -0.33
N TYR A 152 8.98 -21.56 -0.87
CA TYR A 152 8.37 -21.43 -2.19
C TYR A 152 9.27 -22.05 -3.27
N LEU A 153 10.57 -21.77 -3.24
CA LEU A 153 11.51 -22.33 -4.21
C LEU A 153 11.56 -23.86 -4.13
N ALA A 154 11.54 -24.43 -2.92
CA ALA A 154 11.50 -25.86 -2.70
C ALA A 154 10.19 -26.47 -3.20
N ALA A 155 9.05 -25.82 -2.94
CA ALA A 155 7.73 -26.29 -3.36
C ALA A 155 7.58 -26.28 -4.90
N ILE A 156 7.99 -25.19 -5.56
CA ILE A 156 7.92 -25.09 -7.02
C ILE A 156 8.93 -26.01 -7.71
N HIS A 157 10.12 -26.22 -7.12
CA HIS A 157 11.08 -27.22 -7.60
C HIS A 157 10.50 -28.64 -7.50
N LYS A 158 9.84 -28.97 -6.39
CA LYS A 158 9.18 -30.26 -6.22
C LYS A 158 8.07 -30.46 -7.25
N LEU A 159 7.25 -29.43 -7.49
CA LEU A 159 6.22 -29.48 -8.52
C LEU A 159 6.83 -29.71 -9.90
N LYS A 160 7.86 -28.95 -10.27
CA LYS A 160 8.62 -29.15 -11.52
C LYS A 160 9.12 -30.59 -11.69
N LYS A 161 9.69 -31.19 -10.64
CA LYS A 161 10.19 -32.57 -10.65
C LYS A 161 9.07 -33.59 -10.89
N ILE A 162 7.87 -33.36 -10.33
CA ILE A 162 6.70 -34.22 -10.55
C ILE A 162 6.18 -34.10 -11.98
N LEU A 163 6.22 -32.90 -12.57
CA LEU A 163 5.76 -32.67 -13.95
C LEU A 163 6.74 -33.21 -15.00
N GLN A 164 8.04 -33.20 -14.72
CA GLN A 164 9.08 -33.60 -15.68
C GLN A 164 8.85 -34.95 -16.39
N PRO A 165 8.57 -36.08 -15.71
CA PRO A 165 8.31 -37.36 -16.40
C PRO A 165 7.05 -37.35 -17.27
N LEU A 166 6.04 -36.56 -16.90
CA LEU A 166 4.78 -36.44 -17.64
C LEU A 166 4.94 -35.58 -18.89
N LEU A 167 5.73 -34.50 -18.80
CA LEU A 167 6.09 -33.69 -19.96
C LEU A 167 6.93 -34.50 -20.94
N ALA A 168 7.84 -35.34 -20.44
CA ALA A 168 8.66 -36.22 -21.28
C ALA A 168 7.86 -37.30 -22.02
N SER A 169 6.70 -37.73 -21.52
CA SER A 169 5.84 -38.71 -22.19
C SER A 169 4.87 -38.09 -23.20
N GLN A 170 4.84 -36.77 -23.32
CA GLN A 170 3.90 -36.00 -24.16
C GLN A 170 4.64 -35.07 -25.14
N GLN A 171 5.81 -35.48 -25.64
CA GLN A 171 6.67 -34.67 -26.52
C GLN A 171 6.01 -34.28 -27.85
N ASP A 172 5.01 -35.01 -28.31
CA ASP A 172 4.27 -34.70 -29.54
C ASP A 172 3.17 -33.63 -29.33
N ASN A 173 2.94 -33.20 -28.09
CA ASN A 173 1.97 -32.15 -27.78
C ASN A 173 2.57 -30.76 -28.05
N SER A 174 2.08 -30.10 -29.10
CA SER A 174 2.57 -28.78 -29.53
C SER A 174 2.42 -27.70 -28.45
N GLN A 175 1.34 -27.72 -27.66
CA GLN A 175 1.13 -26.73 -26.58
C GLN A 175 2.15 -26.92 -25.45
N LEU A 176 2.42 -28.15 -25.04
CA LEU A 176 3.42 -28.43 -24.00
C LEU A 176 4.85 -28.11 -24.47
N THR A 177 5.13 -28.33 -25.76
CA THR A 177 6.42 -28.01 -26.39
C THR A 177 6.72 -26.50 -26.38
N GLU A 178 5.69 -25.66 -26.43
CA GLU A 178 5.81 -24.20 -26.32
C GLU A 178 5.84 -23.72 -24.86
N GLN A 179 4.98 -24.28 -24.00
CA GLN A 179 4.83 -23.84 -22.60
C GLN A 179 6.01 -24.26 -21.70
N GLN A 180 6.60 -25.44 -21.91
CA GLN A 180 7.66 -25.94 -21.04
C GLN A 180 8.94 -25.09 -21.09
N PRO A 181 9.48 -24.67 -22.25
CA PRO A 181 10.64 -23.79 -22.32
C PRO A 181 10.42 -22.45 -21.62
N GLU A 182 9.22 -21.89 -21.70
CA GLU A 182 8.84 -20.65 -21.00
C GLU A 182 8.93 -20.85 -19.48
N PHE A 183 8.28 -21.89 -18.95
CA PHE A 183 8.35 -22.24 -17.53
C PHE A 183 9.80 -22.50 -17.06
N ASP A 184 10.58 -23.24 -17.84
CA ASP A 184 11.97 -23.55 -17.51
C ASP A 184 12.88 -22.33 -17.51
N LYS A 185 12.63 -21.36 -18.40
CA LYS A 185 13.32 -20.08 -18.44
C LYS A 185 12.99 -19.25 -17.20
N GLU A 186 11.71 -19.03 -16.92
CA GLU A 186 11.27 -18.22 -15.77
C GLU A 186 11.71 -18.86 -14.43
N TYR A 187 11.70 -20.19 -14.32
CA TYR A 187 12.25 -20.89 -13.16
C TYR A 187 13.73 -20.59 -12.93
N LYS A 188 14.55 -20.58 -14.00
CA LYS A 188 15.99 -20.28 -13.89
C LYS A 188 16.23 -18.82 -13.50
N LEU A 189 15.43 -17.89 -14.04
CA LEU A 189 15.50 -16.47 -13.69
C LEU A 189 15.15 -16.26 -12.21
N LEU A 190 14.04 -16.84 -11.74
CA LEU A 190 13.64 -16.76 -10.34
C LEU A 190 14.75 -17.24 -9.39
N VAL A 191 15.37 -18.39 -9.67
CA VAL A 191 16.48 -18.92 -8.84
C VAL A 191 17.63 -17.93 -8.75
N GLN A 192 18.00 -17.29 -9.87
CA GLN A 192 19.09 -16.32 -9.90
C GLN A 192 18.73 -15.03 -9.16
N ASP A 193 17.49 -14.55 -9.32
CA ASP A 193 17.04 -13.30 -8.71
C ASP A 193 16.78 -13.46 -7.21
N ILE A 194 16.31 -14.62 -6.73
CA ILE A 194 16.27 -14.94 -5.28
C ILE A 194 17.68 -14.90 -4.69
N ALA A 195 18.67 -15.52 -5.35
CA ALA A 195 20.05 -15.47 -4.87
C ALA A 195 20.62 -14.04 -4.84
N ARG A 196 20.27 -13.21 -5.84
CA ARG A 196 20.63 -11.78 -5.86
C ARG A 196 19.92 -11.02 -4.74
N PHE A 197 18.65 -11.31 -4.48
CA PHE A 197 17.89 -10.70 -3.40
C PHE A 197 18.52 -11.01 -2.04
N HIS A 198 18.91 -12.26 -1.77
CA HIS A 198 19.60 -12.63 -0.52
C HIS A 198 20.87 -11.80 -0.31
N GLN A 199 21.71 -11.67 -1.35
CA GLN A 199 22.91 -10.83 -1.28
C GLN A 199 22.60 -9.35 -1.01
N ARG A 200 21.49 -8.84 -1.55
CA ARG A 200 21.04 -7.46 -1.29
C ARG A 200 20.50 -7.31 0.13
N ALA A 201 19.77 -8.30 0.65
CA ALA A 201 19.25 -8.30 2.01
C ALA A 201 20.41 -8.29 3.03
N ASP A 202 21.43 -9.13 2.83
CA ASP A 202 22.63 -9.14 3.68
C ASP A 202 23.38 -7.81 3.60
N GLY A 203 23.51 -7.26 2.38
CA GLY A 203 24.12 -5.96 2.16
C GLY A 203 23.34 -4.82 2.82
N ALA A 204 22.00 -4.87 2.81
CA ALA A 204 21.14 -3.88 3.44
C ALA A 204 21.25 -3.93 4.97
N GLN A 205 21.29 -5.11 5.56
CA GLN A 205 21.53 -5.28 7.00
C GLN A 205 22.86 -4.67 7.43
N GLN A 206 23.95 -4.97 6.71
CA GLN A 206 25.25 -4.36 6.99
C GLN A 206 25.23 -2.84 6.81
N GLN A 207 24.54 -2.33 5.78
CA GLN A 207 24.43 -0.89 5.56
C GLN A 207 23.65 -0.20 6.66
N TRP A 208 22.55 -0.81 7.13
CA TRP A 208 21.75 -0.33 8.25
C TRP A 208 22.58 -0.22 9.53
N GLU A 209 23.24 -1.31 9.94
CA GLU A 209 24.04 -1.38 11.17
C GLU A 209 25.20 -0.35 11.20
N ASN A 210 25.73 0.02 10.03
CA ASN A 210 26.87 0.92 9.92
C ASN A 210 26.50 2.37 9.59
N THR A 211 25.23 2.66 9.27
CA THR A 211 24.81 4.01 8.91
C THR A 211 24.42 4.79 10.17
N PRO A 212 25.00 5.98 10.41
CA PRO A 212 24.61 6.79 11.56
C PRO A 212 23.20 7.36 11.37
N ASP A 213 22.43 7.42 12.48
CA ASP A 213 21.10 8.04 12.60
C ASP A 213 21.11 9.57 12.45
N THR A 214 21.68 10.04 11.34
CA THR A 214 21.75 11.44 10.96
C THR A 214 20.93 11.63 9.70
N ASN A 215 20.36 12.82 9.49
CA ASN A 215 19.58 13.12 8.27
C ASN A 215 20.33 12.74 6.97
N ALA A 216 21.64 13.03 6.88
CA ALA A 216 22.44 12.69 5.71
C ALA A 216 22.66 11.18 5.56
N GLY A 217 22.85 10.47 6.67
CA GLY A 217 22.96 9.01 6.70
C GLY A 217 21.68 8.33 6.25
N LEU A 218 20.55 8.69 6.88
CA LEU A 218 19.24 8.12 6.56
C LEU A 218 18.80 8.42 5.13
N LEU A 219 18.95 9.65 4.65
CA LEU A 219 18.62 10.00 3.24
C LEU A 219 19.46 9.20 2.24
N LYS A 220 20.74 8.95 2.55
CA LYS A 220 21.60 8.11 1.72
C LYS A 220 21.12 6.65 1.76
N LEU A 221 20.82 6.14 2.94
CA LEU A 221 20.39 4.76 3.14
C LEU A 221 19.06 4.48 2.42
N THR A 222 18.09 5.39 2.48
CA THR A 222 16.82 5.26 1.73
C THR A 222 17.05 5.06 0.24
N ARG A 223 18.00 5.78 -0.37
CA ARG A 223 18.38 5.60 -1.78
C ARG A 223 19.12 4.29 -2.02
N GLN A 224 19.95 3.87 -1.08
CA GLN A 224 20.68 2.60 -1.20
C GLN A 224 19.76 1.38 -1.10
N PHE A 225 18.61 1.50 -0.43
CA PHE A 225 17.61 0.43 -0.28
C PHE A 225 16.65 0.34 -1.48
N GLU A 226 16.60 1.33 -2.36
CA GLU A 226 15.74 1.31 -3.55
C GLU A 226 15.94 0.06 -4.42
N PRO A 227 17.17 -0.37 -4.78
CA PRO A 227 17.35 -1.60 -5.57
C PRO A 227 16.87 -2.88 -4.86
N LEU A 228 16.88 -2.92 -3.53
CA LEU A 228 16.34 -4.03 -2.74
C LEU A 228 14.82 -4.04 -2.82
N ALA A 229 14.16 -2.89 -2.62
CA ALA A 229 12.71 -2.74 -2.74
C ALA A 229 12.20 -3.09 -4.15
N GLU A 230 12.91 -2.67 -5.20
CA GLU A 230 12.58 -3.00 -6.59
C GLU A 230 12.77 -4.50 -6.88
N THR A 231 13.86 -5.10 -6.39
CA THR A 231 14.06 -6.56 -6.52
C THR A 231 12.94 -7.31 -5.80
N SER A 232 12.47 -6.82 -4.64
CA SER A 232 11.33 -7.41 -3.92
C SER A 232 10.05 -7.38 -4.76
N ARG A 233 9.74 -6.23 -5.38
CA ARG A 233 8.59 -6.08 -6.30
C ARG A 233 8.66 -7.06 -7.47
N ASP A 234 9.83 -7.17 -8.08
CA ASP A 234 10.02 -7.99 -9.26
C ASP A 234 9.90 -9.48 -8.91
N LEU A 235 10.40 -9.89 -7.73
CA LEU A 235 10.20 -11.25 -7.22
C LEU A 235 8.71 -11.58 -7.04
N ILE A 236 7.88 -10.68 -6.51
CA ILE A 236 6.42 -10.90 -6.41
C ILE A 236 5.83 -11.27 -7.78
N LYS A 237 6.17 -10.50 -8.81
CA LYS A 237 5.69 -10.74 -10.18
C LYS A 237 6.21 -12.09 -10.71
N GLN A 238 7.47 -12.42 -10.45
CA GLN A 238 8.07 -13.68 -10.89
C GLN A 238 7.46 -14.89 -10.19
N THR A 239 7.20 -14.83 -8.87
CA THR A 239 6.57 -15.91 -8.12
C THR A 239 5.13 -16.18 -8.61
N ASP A 240 4.39 -15.14 -8.94
CA ASP A 240 3.04 -15.26 -9.48
C ASP A 240 3.02 -15.79 -10.92
N LEU A 241 3.89 -15.25 -11.79
CA LEU A 241 4.03 -15.71 -13.16
C LEU A 241 4.40 -17.21 -13.20
N LEU A 242 5.39 -17.62 -12.42
CA LEU A 242 5.86 -18.99 -12.41
C LEU A 242 4.78 -19.98 -11.94
N TYR A 243 3.98 -19.60 -10.94
CA TYR A 243 2.85 -20.41 -10.48
C TYR A 243 1.73 -20.49 -11.53
N LYS A 244 1.43 -19.40 -12.23
CA LYS A 244 0.47 -19.37 -13.36
C LYS A 244 0.93 -20.29 -14.50
N LEU A 245 2.21 -20.25 -14.87
CA LEU A 245 2.80 -21.13 -15.89
C LEU A 245 2.74 -22.60 -15.47
N ALA A 246 3.07 -22.92 -14.21
CA ALA A 246 2.95 -24.27 -13.67
C ALA A 246 1.50 -24.79 -13.73
N THR A 247 0.53 -23.93 -13.39
CA THR A 247 -0.90 -24.26 -13.46
C THR A 247 -1.33 -24.53 -14.91
N ARG A 248 -0.91 -23.68 -15.86
CA ARG A 248 -1.19 -23.88 -17.29
C ARG A 248 -0.65 -25.21 -17.82
N LEU A 249 0.57 -25.58 -17.42
CA LEU A 249 1.16 -26.88 -17.77
C LEU A 249 0.33 -28.05 -17.22
N ILE A 250 -0.12 -27.97 -15.96
CA ILE A 250 -0.97 -28.97 -15.32
C ILE A 250 -2.31 -29.10 -16.05
N ASP A 251 -2.95 -27.99 -16.38
CA ASP A 251 -4.26 -27.98 -17.04
C ASP A 251 -4.17 -28.56 -18.47
N THR A 252 -3.09 -28.24 -19.19
CA THR A 252 -2.80 -28.82 -20.52
C THR A 252 -2.54 -30.33 -20.42
N LEU A 253 -1.75 -30.78 -19.44
CA LEU A 253 -1.52 -32.21 -19.17
C LEU A 253 -2.82 -32.96 -18.84
N ASN A 254 -3.71 -32.35 -18.04
CA ASN A 254 -4.99 -32.96 -17.67
C ASN A 254 -5.99 -33.04 -18.83
N SER A 255 -5.86 -32.14 -19.81
CA SER A 255 -6.76 -32.04 -20.97
C SER A 255 -6.27 -32.84 -22.19
N SER A 256 -5.04 -33.35 -22.16
CA SER A 256 -4.42 -34.07 -23.28
C SER A 256 -4.86 -35.55 -23.32
N PRO A 257 -5.18 -36.11 -24.50
CA PRO A 257 -5.49 -37.52 -24.61
C PRO A 257 -4.29 -38.38 -24.23
N LEU A 258 -4.53 -39.43 -23.45
CA LEU A 258 -3.51 -40.39 -23.05
C LEU A 258 -3.02 -41.16 -24.30
N PRO A 259 -1.72 -41.52 -24.38
CA PRO A 259 -1.23 -42.39 -25.45
C PRO A 259 -1.98 -43.72 -25.42
N GLU A 260 -2.34 -44.25 -26.59
CA GLU A 260 -3.02 -45.55 -26.70
C GLU A 260 -2.14 -46.66 -26.10
N GLY A 261 -2.56 -47.22 -24.95
CA GLY A 261 -1.92 -48.41 -24.37
C GLY A 261 -1.66 -48.41 -22.86
N GLU A 262 -1.90 -47.32 -22.12
CA GLU A 262 -1.67 -47.31 -20.67
C GLU A 262 -2.93 -47.63 -19.84
N MET A 263 -2.84 -48.72 -19.06
CA MET A 263 -3.75 -49.16 -18.00
C MET A 263 -3.67 -48.24 -16.74
N PRO A 264 -4.63 -48.28 -15.80
CA PRO A 264 -4.89 -47.23 -14.80
C PRO A 264 -3.73 -46.97 -13.83
N GLY A 265 -2.85 -46.06 -14.22
CA GLY A 265 -1.74 -45.53 -13.42
C GLY A 265 -1.52 -44.02 -13.60
N VAL A 266 -2.00 -43.43 -14.69
CA VAL A 266 -1.92 -41.97 -14.93
C VAL A 266 -2.79 -41.16 -13.95
N ARG A 267 -3.83 -41.80 -13.40
CA ARG A 267 -4.60 -41.26 -12.25
C ARG A 267 -3.81 -41.22 -10.94
N ALA A 268 -2.72 -41.99 -10.78
CA ALA A 268 -1.95 -42.06 -9.53
C ALA A 268 -1.17 -40.77 -9.24
N ASN A 269 -0.75 -40.01 -10.27
CA ASN A 269 -0.04 -38.73 -10.12
C ASN A 269 -0.96 -37.52 -9.94
N SER A 270 -2.27 -37.63 -10.18
CA SER A 270 -3.19 -36.48 -10.04
C SER A 270 -3.24 -35.97 -8.60
N ARG A 271 -3.20 -36.87 -7.60
CA ARG A 271 -3.19 -36.50 -6.17
C ARG A 271 -1.89 -35.83 -5.76
N ASP A 272 -0.75 -36.34 -6.24
CA ASP A 272 0.56 -35.78 -5.92
C ASP A 272 0.78 -34.42 -6.60
N ILE A 273 0.32 -34.26 -7.85
CA ILE A 273 0.30 -32.95 -8.54
C ILE A 273 -0.61 -31.98 -7.79
N THR A 274 -1.84 -32.40 -7.44
CA THR A 274 -2.78 -31.56 -6.69
C THR A 274 -2.17 -31.10 -5.35
N ARG A 275 -1.54 -32.02 -4.62
CA ARG A 275 -0.88 -31.72 -3.35
C ARG A 275 0.33 -30.79 -3.53
N ALA A 276 1.16 -31.05 -4.53
CA ALA A 276 2.34 -30.22 -4.81
C ALA A 276 1.96 -28.82 -5.31
N ARG A 277 0.94 -28.71 -6.15
CA ARG A 277 0.36 -27.43 -6.59
C ARG A 277 -0.17 -26.64 -5.41
N LYS A 278 -0.96 -27.28 -4.53
CA LYS A 278 -1.48 -26.64 -3.32
C LYS A 278 -0.35 -26.14 -2.40
N ALA A 279 0.67 -26.97 -2.16
CA ALA A 279 1.81 -26.57 -1.35
C ALA A 279 2.61 -25.41 -1.98
N ALA A 280 2.76 -25.40 -3.30
CA ALA A 280 3.42 -24.30 -4.02
C ALA A 280 2.60 -22.99 -3.93
N ASP A 281 1.27 -23.08 -3.94
CA ASP A 281 0.40 -21.91 -3.78
C ASP A 281 0.43 -21.34 -2.35
N GLU A 282 0.36 -22.20 -1.33
CA GLU A 282 0.46 -21.81 0.07
C GLU A 282 1.81 -21.11 0.34
N ALA A 283 2.92 -21.70 -0.12
CA ALA A 283 4.24 -21.10 0.01
C ALA A 283 4.39 -19.82 -0.83
N ARG A 284 3.76 -19.73 -2.01
CA ARG A 284 3.74 -18.52 -2.83
C ARG A 284 3.07 -17.37 -2.09
N VAL A 285 1.89 -17.60 -1.52
CA VAL A 285 1.15 -16.58 -0.78
C VAL A 285 2.02 -16.04 0.36
N GLN A 286 2.66 -16.92 1.13
CA GLN A 286 3.55 -16.52 2.21
C GLN A 286 4.76 -15.70 1.71
N ALA A 287 5.44 -16.18 0.65
CA ALA A 287 6.56 -15.45 0.05
C ALA A 287 6.14 -14.06 -0.46
N VAL A 288 4.99 -13.96 -1.13
CA VAL A 288 4.47 -12.70 -1.67
C VAL A 288 4.11 -11.72 -0.57
N GLU A 289 3.40 -12.15 0.47
CA GLU A 289 3.06 -11.27 1.60
C GLU A 289 4.31 -10.74 2.31
N GLN A 290 5.34 -11.57 2.46
CA GLN A 290 6.61 -11.17 3.07
C GLN A 290 7.38 -10.17 2.18
N LEU A 291 7.49 -10.44 0.87
CA LEU A 291 8.13 -9.52 -0.09
C LEU A 291 7.44 -8.15 -0.14
N LYS A 292 6.10 -8.10 0.02
CA LYS A 292 5.35 -6.83 0.06
C LYS A 292 5.81 -5.93 1.20
N GLN A 293 6.17 -6.46 2.37
CA GLN A 293 6.59 -5.67 3.53
C GLN A 293 7.88 -4.87 3.25
N VAL A 294 8.85 -5.48 2.56
CA VAL A 294 10.12 -4.82 2.19
C VAL A 294 9.87 -3.52 1.41
N ARG A 295 9.07 -3.59 0.35
CA ARG A 295 8.73 -2.41 -0.45
C ARG A 295 7.80 -1.47 0.31
N TYR A 296 6.89 -1.99 1.13
CA TYR A 296 5.95 -1.20 1.92
C TYR A 296 6.69 -0.20 2.82
N PHE A 297 7.59 -0.67 3.68
CA PHE A 297 8.32 0.20 4.61
C PHE A 297 9.32 1.11 3.88
N TRP A 298 9.94 0.63 2.81
CA TRP A 298 10.81 1.47 1.98
C TRP A 298 10.03 2.65 1.39
N ARG A 299 8.80 2.41 0.89
CA ARG A 299 7.93 3.49 0.39
C ARG A 299 7.61 4.51 1.47
N GLN A 300 7.43 4.11 2.74
CA GLN A 300 7.18 5.07 3.83
C GLN A 300 8.40 5.97 4.09
N ALA A 301 9.59 5.36 4.21
CA ALA A 301 10.84 6.11 4.37
C ALA A 301 11.12 7.03 3.17
N HIS A 302 10.92 6.53 1.96
CA HIS A 302 11.07 7.29 0.72
C HIS A 302 10.08 8.46 0.67
N TRP A 303 8.80 8.23 0.97
CA TRP A 303 7.76 9.26 0.95
C TRP A 303 8.12 10.44 1.85
N LEU A 304 8.62 10.17 3.05
CA LEU A 304 9.09 11.21 3.99
C LEU A 304 10.34 11.93 3.48
N THR A 305 11.39 11.16 3.14
CA THR A 305 12.70 11.72 2.80
C THR A 305 12.73 12.46 1.47
N GLU A 306 11.88 12.08 0.52
CA GLU A 306 11.68 12.81 -0.74
C GLU A 306 11.05 14.19 -0.48
N ARG A 307 10.02 14.23 0.39
CA ARG A 307 9.25 15.44 0.68
C ARG A 307 9.97 16.38 1.66
N PHE A 308 10.72 15.82 2.61
CA PHE A 308 11.42 16.55 3.67
C PHE A 308 12.91 16.15 3.78
N PRO A 309 13.72 16.29 2.72
CA PRO A 309 15.10 15.78 2.65
C PRO A 309 16.08 16.44 3.63
N GLN A 310 15.67 17.56 4.26
CA GLN A 310 16.48 18.30 5.23
C GLN A 310 16.00 18.09 6.67
N ALA A 311 15.05 17.18 6.92
CA ALA A 311 14.36 17.02 8.20
C ALA A 311 13.83 18.36 8.73
N ARG A 312 13.25 19.17 7.83
CA ARG A 312 12.69 20.48 8.12
C ARG A 312 11.40 20.64 7.33
N LEU A 313 10.43 21.33 7.95
CA LEU A 313 9.20 21.69 7.25
C LEU A 313 9.55 22.55 6.03
N ARG A 314 8.99 22.17 4.89
CA ARG A 314 8.96 22.93 3.65
C ARG A 314 7.60 22.76 3.02
N ASP A 315 7.27 23.67 2.12
CA ASP A 315 6.07 23.52 1.32
C ASP A 315 6.22 22.31 0.39
N VAL A 316 5.15 21.51 0.30
CA VAL A 316 5.02 20.35 -0.58
C VAL A 316 3.70 20.50 -1.30
N GLU A 317 3.77 20.65 -2.61
CA GLU A 317 2.60 20.87 -3.46
C GLU A 317 1.57 19.74 -3.29
N GLY A 318 0.31 20.12 -3.15
CA GLY A 318 -0.81 19.22 -2.90
C GLY A 318 -0.87 18.60 -1.50
N LEU A 319 0.12 18.85 -0.63
CA LEU A 319 0.20 18.22 0.69
C LEU A 319 0.26 19.23 1.83
N VAL A 320 1.28 20.09 1.90
CA VAL A 320 1.46 20.97 3.06
C VAL A 320 2.02 22.34 2.69
N LYS A 321 1.51 23.38 3.35
CA LYS A 321 2.04 24.75 3.27
C LYS A 321 1.90 25.47 4.60
N LEU A 322 2.92 26.23 4.99
CA LEU A 322 2.82 27.14 6.13
C LEU A 322 2.37 28.52 5.64
N VAL A 323 1.11 28.85 5.89
CA VAL A 323 0.43 30.01 5.28
C VAL A 323 0.44 31.20 6.23
N ASP A 324 0.80 32.39 5.74
CA ASP A 324 0.76 33.62 6.53
C ASP A 324 -0.66 34.19 6.61
N ARG A 325 -0.97 34.90 7.70
CA ARG A 325 -2.29 35.52 7.93
C ARG A 325 -2.73 36.44 6.79
N SER A 326 -1.80 37.17 6.16
CA SER A 326 -2.11 38.02 5.00
C SER A 326 -2.57 37.21 3.79
N GLU A 327 -2.03 36.00 3.59
CA GLU A 327 -2.46 35.08 2.53
C GLU A 327 -3.85 34.52 2.85
N ILE A 328 -4.14 34.26 4.13
CA ILE A 328 -5.49 33.85 4.59
C ILE A 328 -6.52 34.97 4.36
N GLU A 329 -6.16 36.22 4.67
CA GLU A 329 -6.99 37.39 4.43
C GLU A 329 -7.30 37.58 2.94
N ALA A 330 -6.29 37.43 2.07
CA ALA A 330 -6.46 37.49 0.62
C ALA A 330 -7.35 36.36 0.05
N ASN A 331 -7.54 35.27 0.81
CA ASN A 331 -8.39 34.12 0.47
C ASN A 331 -9.73 34.14 1.22
N ASP A 332 -10.26 35.33 1.51
CA ASP A 332 -11.55 35.56 2.18
C ASP A 332 -11.67 34.86 3.54
N TRP A 333 -10.56 34.76 4.26
CA TRP A 333 -10.47 34.08 5.55
C TRP A 333 -10.88 32.60 5.49
N SER A 334 -10.71 31.95 4.34
CA SER A 334 -10.90 30.51 4.22
C SER A 334 -9.78 29.76 4.95
N LEU A 335 -10.13 28.68 5.63
CA LEU A 335 -9.16 27.81 6.30
C LEU A 335 -9.07 26.43 5.64
N THR A 336 -9.50 26.31 4.38
CA THR A 336 -9.49 25.06 3.63
C THR A 336 -8.08 24.79 3.06
N PRO A 337 -7.35 23.76 3.54
CA PRO A 337 -5.97 23.50 3.12
C PRO A 337 -5.74 23.42 1.61
N GLY A 338 -6.65 22.77 0.89
CA GLY A 338 -6.57 22.61 -0.57
C GLY A 338 -6.53 23.92 -1.37
N ARG A 339 -6.93 25.07 -0.80
CA ARG A 339 -6.79 26.38 -1.46
C ARG A 339 -5.34 26.88 -1.46
N TYR A 340 -4.51 26.39 -0.55
CA TYR A 340 -3.17 26.91 -0.29
C TYR A 340 -2.07 25.99 -0.80
N VAL A 341 -2.28 24.68 -0.74
CA VAL A 341 -1.25 23.70 -1.08
C VAL A 341 -1.14 23.42 -2.58
N GLY A 342 -2.13 23.85 -3.39
CA GLY A 342 -2.18 23.55 -4.81
C GLY A 342 -2.77 22.16 -5.11
N VAL A 343 -2.54 21.67 -6.32
CA VAL A 343 -3.00 20.34 -6.76
C VAL A 343 -1.80 19.40 -6.67
N ALA A 344 -1.96 18.27 -5.99
CA ALA A 344 -0.91 17.25 -5.98
C ALA A 344 -0.60 16.83 -7.43
N PRO A 345 0.67 16.70 -7.84
CA PRO A 345 0.99 16.07 -9.10
C PRO A 345 0.31 14.70 -9.18
N GLU A 346 -0.11 14.28 -10.38
CA GLU A 346 -0.62 12.94 -10.59
C GLU A 346 0.51 11.95 -10.28
N GLU A 347 0.43 11.31 -9.11
CA GLU A 347 1.27 10.17 -8.79
C GLU A 347 0.63 8.94 -9.43
N GLU A 348 1.32 8.31 -10.39
CA GLU A 348 0.98 6.96 -10.80
C GLU A 348 1.13 6.06 -9.57
N ASP A 349 0.04 5.45 -9.11
CA ASP A 349 0.16 4.43 -8.07
C ASP A 349 0.82 3.21 -8.68
N GLU A 350 2.15 3.13 -8.59
CA GLU A 350 2.94 1.99 -9.05
C GLU A 350 2.62 0.67 -8.31
N GLY A 351 1.78 0.71 -7.27
CA GLY A 351 1.18 -0.45 -6.61
C GLY A 351 -0.22 -0.79 -7.11
N PHE A 352 -0.86 0.09 -7.87
CA PHE A 352 -2.13 -0.17 -8.53
C PHE A 352 -1.85 -0.99 -9.79
N ASP A 353 -1.93 -2.31 -9.64
CA ASP A 353 -1.97 -3.21 -10.77
C ASP A 353 -3.32 -3.00 -11.49
N PHE A 354 -3.28 -2.10 -12.49
CA PHE A 354 -4.41 -1.80 -13.37
C PHE A 354 -4.96 -3.07 -14.01
N GLU A 355 -4.10 -4.03 -14.32
CA GLU A 355 -4.46 -5.26 -15.00
C GLU A 355 -5.16 -6.24 -14.04
N GLU A 356 -4.66 -6.38 -12.81
CA GLU A 356 -5.32 -7.14 -11.74
C GLU A 356 -6.67 -6.51 -11.37
N THR A 357 -6.73 -5.19 -11.19
CA THR A 357 -7.98 -4.50 -10.86
C THR A 357 -9.01 -4.62 -11.98
N LEU A 358 -8.59 -4.52 -13.24
CA LEU A 358 -9.48 -4.74 -14.39
C LEU A 358 -9.98 -6.18 -14.46
N ARG A 359 -9.13 -7.17 -14.11
CA ARG A 359 -9.54 -8.57 -14.03
C ARG A 359 -10.52 -8.81 -12.89
N ASP A 360 -10.30 -8.23 -11.71
CA ASP A 360 -11.23 -8.32 -10.59
C ASP A 360 -12.59 -7.70 -10.92
N ILE A 361 -12.59 -6.51 -11.54
CA ILE A 361 -13.82 -5.87 -12.04
C ILE A 361 -14.49 -6.74 -13.10
N HIS A 362 -13.72 -7.40 -13.97
CA HIS A 362 -14.27 -8.28 -14.99
C HIS A 362 -14.92 -9.53 -14.39
N VAL A 363 -14.26 -10.17 -13.43
CA VAL A 363 -14.80 -11.33 -12.69
C VAL A 363 -16.06 -10.93 -11.92
N GLU A 364 -16.03 -9.80 -11.20
CA GLU A 364 -17.19 -9.28 -10.47
C GLU A 364 -18.35 -8.96 -11.43
N LEU A 365 -18.05 -8.42 -12.62
CA LEU A 365 -19.05 -8.17 -13.67
C LEU A 365 -19.66 -9.46 -14.23
N GLU A 366 -18.85 -10.51 -14.44
CA GLU A 366 -19.33 -11.82 -14.87
C GLU A 366 -20.25 -12.47 -13.82
N ASP A 367 -19.87 -12.41 -12.54
CA ASP A 367 -20.69 -12.91 -11.43
C ASP A 367 -22.02 -12.15 -11.32
N LEU A 368 -21.98 -10.81 -11.37
CA LEU A 368 -23.19 -9.97 -11.37
C LEU A 368 -24.10 -10.26 -12.57
N ASN A 369 -23.53 -10.53 -13.74
CA ASN A 369 -24.30 -10.92 -14.92
C ASN A 369 -24.95 -12.30 -14.74
N ALA A 370 -24.23 -13.28 -14.17
CA ALA A 370 -24.78 -14.60 -13.87
C ALA A 370 -25.94 -14.51 -12.85
N GLU A 371 -25.79 -13.68 -11.81
CA GLU A 371 -26.86 -13.39 -10.86
C GLU A 371 -28.06 -12.69 -11.53
N ALA A 372 -27.82 -11.71 -12.39
CA ALA A 372 -28.88 -11.01 -13.13
C ALA A 372 -29.66 -11.96 -14.03
N VAL A 373 -28.99 -12.89 -14.72
CA VAL A 373 -29.63 -13.93 -15.54
C VAL A 373 -30.51 -14.85 -14.68
N LYS A 374 -30.01 -15.28 -13.51
CA LYS A 374 -30.76 -16.12 -12.57
C LYS A 374 -31.98 -15.40 -12.00
N LEU A 375 -31.84 -14.11 -11.69
CA LEU A 375 -32.92 -13.28 -11.19
C LEU A 375 -33.98 -13.05 -12.27
N ALA A 376 -33.57 -12.75 -13.51
CA ALA A 376 -34.48 -12.61 -14.65
C ALA A 376 -35.26 -13.90 -14.92
N ALA A 377 -34.60 -15.07 -14.84
CA ALA A 377 -35.27 -16.36 -14.97
C ALA A 377 -36.27 -16.62 -13.83
N THR A 378 -35.96 -16.18 -12.61
CA THR A 378 -36.86 -16.28 -11.45
C THR A 378 -38.07 -15.37 -11.61
N ILE A 379 -37.87 -14.12 -12.04
CA ILE A 379 -38.94 -13.16 -12.31
C ILE A 379 -39.88 -13.70 -13.40
N LYS A 380 -39.32 -14.24 -14.49
CA LYS A 380 -40.11 -14.85 -15.56
C LYS A 380 -40.99 -15.99 -15.05
N ARG A 381 -40.42 -16.90 -14.24
CA ARG A 381 -41.18 -18.01 -13.63
C ARG A 381 -42.30 -17.49 -12.72
N ASN A 382 -42.03 -16.44 -11.94
CA ASN A 382 -43.05 -15.84 -11.07
C ASN A 382 -44.19 -15.18 -11.89
N PHE A 383 -43.90 -14.57 -13.04
CA PHE A 383 -44.94 -14.04 -13.94
C PHE A 383 -45.80 -15.16 -14.55
N GLU A 384 -45.16 -16.25 -14.99
CA GLU A 384 -45.86 -17.45 -15.48
C GLU A 384 -46.78 -18.07 -14.41
N GLU A 385 -46.35 -18.11 -13.14
CA GLU A 385 -47.15 -18.58 -12.00
C GLU A 385 -48.30 -17.62 -11.65
N LEU A 386 -48.16 -16.32 -11.94
CA LEU A 386 -49.20 -15.30 -11.75
C LEU A 386 -50.16 -15.19 -12.96
N GLY A 387 -49.92 -15.95 -14.04
CA GLY A 387 -50.78 -16.02 -15.22
C GLY A 387 -50.70 -14.80 -16.13
N ILE A 388 -49.58 -14.07 -16.13
CA ILE A 388 -49.30 -12.90 -17.00
C ILE A 388 -48.14 -13.22 -17.94
#